data_AF-A0A7S2T623-F1
#
_entry.id   AF-A0A7S2T623-F1
#
_cell.length_a   1.000
_cell.length_b   1.000
_cell.length_c   1.000
_cell.angle_alpha   90.00
_cell.angle_beta   90.00
_cell.angle_gamma   90.00
#
_symmetry.space_group_name_H-M   'P 1'
#
loop_
_entity.id
_entity.type
_entity.pdbx_description
1 polymer ?
#
loop_
_entity_poly.entity_id
_entity_poly.type
_entity_poly.pdbx_seq_one_letter_code
_entity_poly.pdbx_strand_id
1 'polypeptide(L)'
;MREAADATRHRTLYSGWMPPGMGPQPGEEGELRCESWVPQAAVLAHPNTKAFVSHCGATSLNEAIFHQVPMIALPFFHDQRFNGKKLVEIGAATACLMKDTFDPAEARAAIAEALTSPRVRKTMKQLSDQIKACCGLEKVTKEAEKLIQESKL
;
A
#
# COMPACT_ATOMS: atom_id res chain seq x y z
N MET A 1 -11.27 13.19 32.19
CA MET A 1 -12.36 12.21 32.39
C MET A 1 -12.41 11.31 31.17
N ARG A 2 -12.39 10.00 31.38
CA ARG A 2 -12.59 8.99 30.34
C ARG A 2 -14.08 8.96 29.99
N GLU A 3 -14.41 8.98 28.71
CA GLU A 3 -15.64 8.35 28.24
C GLU A 3 -15.23 7.15 27.40
N ALA A 4 -15.66 5.98 27.85
CA ALA A 4 -15.57 4.74 27.11
C ALA A 4 -16.54 4.82 25.93
N ALA A 5 -16.03 5.27 24.79
CA ALA A 5 -16.77 5.18 23.54
C ALA A 5 -16.70 3.75 23.02
N ASP A 6 -17.87 3.15 22.83
CA ASP A 6 -18.14 1.89 22.14
C ASP A 6 -17.15 1.63 20.98
N ALA A 7 -16.37 0.55 21.10
CA ALA A 7 -15.20 0.27 20.25
C ALA A 7 -15.53 -0.24 18.84
N THR A 8 -16.81 -0.22 18.44
CA THR A 8 -17.33 -0.86 17.22
C THR A 8 -18.01 0.06 16.23
N ARG A 9 -17.98 1.38 16.41
CA ARG A 9 -18.53 2.34 15.44
C ARG A 9 -17.44 3.25 14.89
N HIS A 10 -16.82 2.85 13.79
CA HIS A 10 -16.00 3.76 13.00
C HIS A 10 -16.92 4.85 12.42
N ARG A 11 -16.58 6.12 12.66
CA ARG A 11 -17.25 7.27 12.04
C ARG A 11 -16.46 7.69 10.82
N THR A 12 -17.17 8.16 9.80
CA THR A 12 -16.59 8.96 8.72
C THR A 12 -16.01 10.23 9.31
N LEU A 13 -14.72 10.16 9.67
CA LEU A 13 -13.92 11.32 10.04
C LEU A 13 -13.21 11.76 8.78
N TYR A 14 -13.56 12.97 8.35
CA TYR A 14 -13.03 13.59 7.15
C TYR A 14 -12.14 14.77 7.52
N SER A 15 -10.90 14.75 7.05
CA SER A 15 -9.92 15.83 7.25
C SER A 15 -9.22 16.18 5.92
N GLY A 16 -9.94 16.78 4.96
CA GLY A 16 -9.27 17.16 3.70
C GLY A 16 -10.16 17.71 2.60
N TRP A 17 -9.71 17.57 1.36
CA TRP A 17 -10.50 17.73 0.13
C TRP A 17 -10.67 16.36 -0.53
N MET A 18 -11.86 16.07 -1.05
CA MET A 18 -12.24 14.82 -1.73
C MET A 18 -13.04 15.22 -2.96
N PRO A 19 -12.70 14.67 -4.14
CA PRO A 19 -13.46 14.96 -5.35
C PRO A 19 -14.94 14.62 -5.14
N PRO A 20 -15.87 15.41 -5.71
CA PRO A 20 -17.29 15.08 -5.69
C PRO A 20 -17.54 13.64 -6.18
N GLY A 21 -18.31 12.87 -5.40
CA GLY A 21 -18.66 11.48 -5.73
C GLY A 21 -17.65 10.41 -5.28
N MET A 22 -16.56 10.78 -4.61
CA MET A 22 -15.69 9.84 -3.89
C MET A 22 -16.07 9.77 -2.41
N GLY A 23 -16.13 8.56 -1.84
CA GLY A 23 -16.40 8.33 -0.41
C GLY A 23 -17.86 8.52 0.03
N PRO A 24 -18.16 8.29 1.32
CA PRO A 24 -19.48 8.54 1.89
C PRO A 24 -19.85 10.03 1.81
N GLN A 25 -21.11 10.34 1.52
CA GLN A 25 -21.63 11.70 1.49
C GLN A 25 -21.77 12.28 2.91
N PRO A 26 -21.76 13.62 3.09
CA PRO A 26 -22.07 14.25 4.37
C PRO A 26 -23.43 13.77 4.93
N GLY A 27 -23.41 13.09 6.09
CA GLY A 27 -24.59 12.53 6.73
C GLY A 27 -24.80 11.02 6.53
N GLU A 28 -23.99 10.36 5.70
CA GLU A 28 -24.00 8.90 5.58
C GLU A 28 -23.18 8.25 6.72
N GLU A 29 -23.74 7.23 7.38
CA GLU A 29 -22.97 6.39 8.31
C GLU A 29 -22.07 5.44 7.51
N GLY A 30 -20.77 5.43 7.80
CA GLY A 30 -19.82 4.53 7.15
C GLY A 30 -18.53 4.32 7.93
N GLU A 31 -17.92 3.15 7.74
CA GLU A 31 -16.65 2.76 8.37
C GLU A 31 -15.42 3.35 7.67
N LEU A 32 -15.62 4.07 6.56
CA LEU A 32 -14.56 4.68 5.77
C LEU A 32 -13.99 5.92 6.46
N ARG A 33 -12.67 5.96 6.60
CA ARG A 33 -11.91 7.10 7.10
C ARG A 33 -11.07 7.69 5.98
N CYS A 34 -11.18 9.01 5.78
CA CYS A 34 -10.48 9.72 4.72
C CYS A 34 -9.66 10.86 5.33
N GLU A 35 -8.37 10.88 5.04
CA GLU A 35 -7.42 11.85 5.57
C GLU A 35 -6.65 12.48 4.40
N SER A 36 -6.37 13.78 4.48
CA SER A 36 -5.52 14.47 3.49
C SER A 36 -4.09 13.96 3.46
N TRP A 37 -3.60 13.44 4.60
CA TRP A 37 -2.29 12.82 4.71
C TRP A 37 -2.30 11.77 5.82
N VAL A 38 -1.58 10.67 5.58
CA VAL A 38 -1.33 9.63 6.59
C VAL A 38 0.13 9.19 6.54
N PRO A 39 0.71 8.75 7.66
CA PRO A 39 2.03 8.12 7.65
C PRO A 39 1.93 6.72 7.03
N GLN A 40 1.87 6.63 5.70
CA GLN A 40 1.56 5.39 4.95
C GLN A 40 2.40 4.18 5.39
N ALA A 41 3.71 4.34 5.54
CA ALA A 41 4.57 3.26 6.01
C ALA A 41 4.16 2.72 7.39
N ALA A 42 3.77 3.59 8.32
CA ALA A 42 3.28 3.17 9.64
C ALA A 42 1.91 2.46 9.56
N VAL A 43 1.03 2.91 8.65
CA VAL A 43 -0.24 2.23 8.37
C VAL A 43 0.02 0.84 7.80
N LEU A 44 0.92 0.71 6.81
CA LEU A 44 1.29 -0.58 6.22
C LEU A 44 1.97 -1.52 7.23
N ALA A 45 2.74 -0.98 8.18
CA ALA A 45 3.36 -1.75 9.25
C ALA A 45 2.37 -2.26 10.31
N HIS A 46 1.17 -1.67 10.38
CA HIS A 46 0.21 -1.99 11.43
C HIS A 46 -0.38 -3.40 11.24
N PRO A 47 -0.48 -4.23 12.29
CA PRO A 47 -0.93 -5.63 12.18
C PRO A 47 -2.36 -5.79 11.66
N ASN A 48 -3.20 -4.75 11.76
CA ASN A 48 -4.57 -4.76 11.25
C ASN A 48 -4.67 -4.40 9.75
N THR A 49 -3.58 -3.98 9.11
CA THR A 49 -3.59 -3.71 7.67
C THR A 49 -3.51 -5.03 6.91
N LYS A 50 -4.59 -5.36 6.19
CA LYS A 50 -4.74 -6.69 5.55
C LYS A 50 -4.59 -6.70 4.04
N ALA A 51 -4.82 -5.56 3.39
CA ALA A 51 -4.69 -5.37 1.95
C ALA A 51 -4.42 -3.89 1.64
N PHE A 52 -3.87 -3.61 0.47
CA PHE A 52 -3.58 -2.26 0.01
C PHE A 52 -3.98 -2.08 -1.45
N VAL A 53 -4.97 -1.23 -1.70
CA VAL A 53 -5.27 -0.76 -3.07
C VAL A 53 -4.32 0.39 -3.37
N SER A 54 -3.48 0.24 -4.40
CA SER A 54 -2.40 1.17 -4.68
C SER A 54 -2.38 1.58 -6.14
N HIS A 55 -1.99 2.84 -6.39
CA HIS A 55 -1.66 3.30 -7.74
C HIS A 55 -0.36 2.68 -8.28
N CYS A 56 0.36 1.88 -7.50
CA CYS A 56 1.59 1.19 -7.91
C CYS A 56 2.74 2.13 -8.30
N GLY A 57 2.85 3.29 -7.65
CA GLY A 57 4.09 4.05 -7.63
C GLY A 57 5.21 3.24 -6.96
N ALA A 58 6.44 3.40 -7.45
CA ALA A 58 7.58 2.58 -7.04
C ALA A 58 7.84 2.61 -5.51
N THR A 59 7.66 3.76 -4.85
CA THR A 59 7.81 3.84 -3.39
C THR A 59 6.73 3.04 -2.67
N SER A 60 5.46 3.25 -3.03
CA SER A 60 4.33 2.62 -2.33
C SER A 60 4.31 1.09 -2.49
N LEU A 61 4.68 0.57 -3.67
CA LEU A 61 4.80 -0.88 -3.84
C LEU A 61 5.96 -1.46 -3.05
N ASN A 62 7.08 -0.74 -2.91
CA ASN A 62 8.21 -1.21 -2.09
C ASN A 62 7.84 -1.26 -0.61
N GLU A 63 7.16 -0.24 -0.09
CA GLU A 63 6.65 -0.23 1.28
C GLU A 63 5.68 -1.40 1.54
N ALA A 64 4.75 -1.64 0.61
CA ALA A 64 3.81 -2.75 0.71
C ALA A 64 4.52 -4.12 0.73
N ILE A 65 5.54 -4.31 -0.13
CA ILE A 65 6.37 -5.51 -0.13
C ILE A 65 7.15 -5.64 1.18
N PHE A 66 7.78 -4.57 1.64
CA PHE A 66 8.56 -4.58 2.88
C PHE A 66 7.70 -5.01 4.09
N HIS A 67 6.46 -4.52 4.16
CA HIS A 67 5.49 -4.85 5.21
C HIS A 67 4.60 -6.06 4.91
N GLN A 68 4.82 -6.75 3.79
CA GLN A 68 4.11 -7.98 3.42
C GLN A 68 2.59 -7.80 3.26
N VAL A 69 2.14 -6.62 2.83
CA VAL A 69 0.72 -6.29 2.65
C VAL A 69 0.27 -6.61 1.22
N PRO A 70 -0.63 -7.60 1.00
CA PRO A 70 -1.16 -7.93 -0.32
C PRO A 70 -1.71 -6.72 -1.07
N MET A 71 -1.41 -6.60 -2.36
CA MET A 71 -1.81 -5.45 -3.16
C MET A 71 -2.97 -5.74 -4.12
N ILE A 72 -3.76 -4.70 -4.38
CA ILE A 72 -4.65 -4.59 -5.53
C ILE A 72 -4.14 -3.38 -6.33
N ALA A 73 -3.71 -3.60 -7.57
CA ALA A 73 -3.18 -2.52 -8.40
C ALA A 73 -4.32 -1.74 -9.06
N LEU A 74 -4.31 -0.42 -8.92
CA LEU A 74 -5.20 0.54 -9.57
C LEU A 74 -4.38 1.69 -10.16
N PRO A 75 -3.59 1.45 -11.22
CA PRO A 75 -2.67 2.46 -11.76
C PRO A 75 -3.39 3.59 -12.47
N PHE A 76 -2.85 4.81 -12.34
CA PHE A 76 -3.41 6.01 -12.95
C PHE A 76 -2.63 6.45 -14.19
N PHE A 77 -1.30 6.51 -14.08
CA PHE A 77 -0.45 7.14 -15.11
C PHE A 77 0.88 6.42 -15.33
N HIS A 78 1.42 6.53 -16.55
CA HIS A 78 2.81 6.17 -16.89
C HIS A 78 3.26 4.76 -16.44
N ASP A 79 4.37 4.71 -15.70
CA ASP A 79 5.06 3.53 -15.18
C ASP A 79 4.21 2.68 -14.24
N GLN A 80 3.23 3.30 -13.57
CA GLN A 80 2.30 2.63 -12.67
C GLN A 80 1.60 1.44 -13.33
N ARG A 81 1.24 1.56 -14.62
CA ARG A 81 0.59 0.48 -15.38
C ARG A 81 1.51 -0.72 -15.55
N PHE A 82 2.78 -0.45 -15.83
CA PHE A 82 3.80 -1.49 -15.94
C PHE A 82 4.04 -2.15 -14.57
N ASN A 83 4.23 -1.35 -13.53
CA ASN A 83 4.41 -1.82 -12.15
C ASN A 83 3.24 -2.71 -11.71
N GLY A 84 2.00 -2.25 -11.88
CA GLY A 84 0.81 -2.99 -11.51
C GLY A 84 0.68 -4.33 -12.25
N LYS A 85 0.90 -4.35 -13.57
CA LYS A 85 0.91 -5.59 -14.35
C LYS A 85 2.00 -6.55 -13.88
N LYS A 86 3.21 -6.03 -13.61
CA LYS A 86 4.31 -6.86 -13.13
C LYS A 86 4.05 -7.45 -11.75
N LEU A 87 3.43 -6.69 -10.84
CA LEU A 87 3.03 -7.18 -9.52
C LEU A 87 2.04 -8.35 -9.61
N VAL A 88 1.08 -8.31 -10.55
CA VAL A 88 0.18 -9.45 -10.79
C VAL A 88 0.93 -10.64 -11.35
N GLU A 89 1.79 -10.41 -12.35
CA GLU A 89 2.60 -11.45 -12.98
C GLU A 89 3.45 -12.23 -11.96
N ILE A 90 4.10 -11.53 -11.02
CA ILE A 90 4.92 -12.17 -9.98
C ILE A 90 4.08 -12.69 -8.80
N GLY A 91 2.77 -12.43 -8.76
CA GLY A 91 1.86 -12.89 -7.70
C GLY A 91 1.88 -12.07 -6.41
N ALA A 92 2.35 -10.81 -6.47
CA ALA A 92 2.35 -9.86 -5.35
C ALA A 92 1.06 -9.01 -5.30
N ALA A 93 0.30 -8.96 -6.40
CA ALA A 93 -1.01 -8.34 -6.47
C ALA A 93 -2.05 -9.32 -7.02
N THR A 94 -3.31 -9.18 -6.60
CA THR A 94 -4.42 -10.04 -7.07
C THR A 94 -5.00 -9.60 -8.40
N ALA A 95 -5.03 -8.29 -8.65
CA ALA A 95 -5.53 -7.72 -9.90
C ALA A 95 -4.81 -6.43 -10.26
N CYS A 96 -4.91 -6.06 -11.54
CA CYS A 96 -4.49 -4.77 -12.09
C CYS A 96 -5.70 -4.11 -12.75
N LEU A 97 -6.43 -3.34 -11.97
CA LEU A 97 -7.67 -2.67 -12.33
C LEU A 97 -7.34 -1.39 -13.12
N MET A 98 -7.66 -1.35 -14.41
CA MET A 98 -7.45 -0.15 -15.21
C MET A 98 -8.51 0.89 -14.85
N LYS A 99 -8.07 2.07 -14.37
CA LYS A 99 -8.94 3.11 -13.79
C LYS A 99 -10.17 3.50 -14.63
N ASP A 100 -10.09 3.36 -15.96
CA ASP A 100 -11.12 3.80 -16.89
C ASP A 100 -12.06 2.66 -17.34
N THR A 101 -11.73 1.40 -17.07
CA THR A 101 -12.39 0.25 -17.71
C THR A 101 -12.74 -0.91 -16.79
N PHE A 102 -12.33 -0.92 -15.52
CA PHE A 102 -12.62 -2.05 -14.63
C PHE A 102 -14.09 -2.05 -14.19
N ASP A 103 -14.65 -3.25 -14.01
CA ASP A 103 -15.98 -3.44 -13.43
C ASP A 103 -15.90 -3.49 -11.88
N PRO A 104 -16.82 -2.84 -11.13
CA PRO A 104 -16.85 -2.92 -9.67
C PRO A 104 -16.83 -4.35 -9.08
N ALA A 105 -17.38 -5.33 -9.79
CA ALA A 105 -17.32 -6.74 -9.41
C ALA A 105 -15.88 -7.30 -9.46
N GLU A 106 -15.04 -6.84 -10.39
CA GLU A 106 -13.61 -7.18 -10.43
C GLU A 106 -12.89 -6.65 -9.18
N ALA A 107 -13.17 -5.42 -8.77
CA ALA A 107 -12.60 -4.84 -7.56
C ALA A 107 -13.01 -5.64 -6.31
N ARG A 108 -14.30 -6.00 -6.21
CA ARG A 108 -14.80 -6.83 -5.10
C ARG A 108 -14.09 -8.18 -5.06
N ALA A 109 -13.94 -8.85 -6.19
CA ALA A 109 -13.26 -10.14 -6.28
C ALA A 109 -11.77 -10.02 -5.90
N ALA A 110 -11.08 -9.01 -6.42
CA ALA A 110 -9.67 -8.76 -6.15
C ALA A 110 -9.39 -8.49 -4.65
N ILE A 111 -10.26 -7.72 -3.99
CA ILE A 111 -10.18 -7.45 -2.54
C ILE A 111 -10.43 -8.74 -1.76
N ALA A 112 -11.48 -9.49 -2.08
CA ALA A 112 -11.80 -10.75 -1.40
C ALA A 112 -10.65 -11.77 -1.51
N GLU A 113 -10.03 -11.87 -2.69
CA GLU A 113 -8.85 -12.70 -2.90
C GLU A 113 -7.66 -12.19 -2.08
N ALA A 114 -7.37 -10.89 -2.08
CA ALA A 114 -6.21 -10.34 -1.38
C ALA A 114 -6.26 -10.60 0.14
N LEU A 115 -7.47 -10.62 0.70
CA LEU A 115 -7.70 -10.92 2.11
C LEU A 115 -7.48 -12.39 2.47
N THR A 116 -7.64 -13.32 1.53
CA THR A 116 -7.72 -14.76 1.81
C THR A 116 -6.61 -15.59 1.16
N SER A 117 -6.03 -15.14 0.05
CA SER A 117 -5.11 -15.92 -0.80
C SER A 117 -3.78 -16.26 -0.10
N PRO A 118 -3.52 -17.56 0.21
CA PRO A 118 -2.25 -17.99 0.78
C PRO A 118 -1.10 -17.81 -0.21
N ARG A 119 -1.39 -17.90 -1.52
CA ARG A 119 -0.42 -17.71 -2.60
C ARG A 119 0.18 -16.32 -2.55
N VAL A 120 -0.67 -15.28 -2.52
CA VAL A 120 -0.20 -13.88 -2.49
C VAL A 120 0.59 -13.62 -1.21
N ARG A 121 0.10 -14.10 -0.05
CA ARG A 121 0.83 -13.96 1.22
C ARG A 121 2.21 -14.60 1.18
N LYS A 122 2.33 -15.80 0.59
CA LYS A 122 3.61 -16.49 0.43
C LYS A 122 4.57 -15.68 -0.45
N THR A 123 4.11 -15.20 -1.60
CA THR A 123 4.92 -14.36 -2.50
C THR A 123 5.37 -13.08 -1.79
N MET A 124 4.46 -12.38 -1.14
CA MET A 124 4.76 -11.14 -0.41
C MET A 124 5.81 -11.36 0.68
N LYS A 125 5.71 -12.48 1.42
CA LYS A 125 6.73 -12.86 2.39
C LYS A 125 8.09 -13.08 1.72
N GLN A 126 8.14 -13.86 0.64
CA GLN A 126 9.38 -14.15 -0.08
C GLN A 126 10.07 -12.88 -0.60
N LEU A 127 9.30 -11.98 -1.21
CA LEU A 127 9.81 -10.70 -1.71
C LEU A 127 10.29 -9.79 -0.56
N SER A 128 9.56 -9.76 0.56
CA SER A 128 9.97 -9.02 1.76
C SER A 128 11.30 -9.54 2.32
N ASP A 129 11.46 -10.86 2.41
CA ASP A 129 12.69 -11.50 2.87
C ASP A 129 13.86 -11.13 1.93
N GLN A 130 13.63 -11.12 0.61
CA GLN A 130 14.64 -10.71 -0.39
C GLN A 130 15.06 -9.25 -0.22
N ILE A 131 14.11 -8.31 -0.15
CA ILE A 131 14.40 -6.88 0.04
C ILE A 131 15.19 -6.66 1.33
N LYS A 132 14.81 -7.33 2.42
CA LYS A 132 15.49 -7.21 3.73
C LYS A 132 16.88 -7.84 3.75
N ALA A 133 17.13 -8.84 2.90
CA ALA A 133 18.44 -9.46 2.75
C ALA A 133 19.41 -8.65 1.87
N CYS A 134 18.94 -7.62 1.15
CA CYS A 134 19.78 -6.81 0.28
C CYS A 134 20.72 -5.89 1.09
N CYS A 135 21.97 -6.32 1.29
CA CYS A 135 23.03 -5.50 1.92
C CYS A 135 23.69 -4.49 0.94
N GLY A 136 23.07 -4.19 -0.21
CA GLY A 136 23.63 -3.28 -1.21
C GLY A 136 23.85 -1.87 -0.66
N LEU A 137 22.90 -1.41 0.17
CA LEU A 137 22.99 -0.11 0.82
C LEU A 137 24.21 -0.02 1.73
N GLU A 138 24.50 -1.06 2.52
CA GLU A 138 25.68 -1.07 3.41
C GLU A 138 26.99 -0.89 2.65
N LYS A 139 27.11 -1.50 1.47
CA LYS A 139 28.29 -1.36 0.61
C LYS A 139 28.44 0.08 0.13
N VAL A 140 27.35 0.67 -0.37
CA VAL A 140 27.33 2.06 -0.84
C VAL A 140 27.64 3.02 0.30
N THR A 141 27.04 2.83 1.47
CA THR A 141 27.31 3.66 2.66
C THR A 141 28.78 3.57 3.06
N LYS A 142 29.38 2.37 3.11
CA LYS A 142 30.80 2.21 3.44
C LYS A 142 31.72 2.97 2.46
N GLU A 143 31.46 2.86 1.16
CA GLU A 143 32.27 3.61 0.17
C GLU A 143 32.02 5.12 0.23
N ALA A 144 30.78 5.55 0.48
CA ALA A 144 30.46 6.96 0.66
C ALA A 144 31.19 7.55 1.89
N GLU A 145 31.22 6.84 3.01
CA GLU A 145 31.94 7.25 4.23
C GLU A 145 33.44 7.41 3.98
N LYS A 146 34.06 6.48 3.25
CA LYS A 146 35.49 6.60 2.89
C LYS A 146 35.76 7.85 2.06
N LEU A 147 34.94 8.09 1.03
CA LEU A 147 35.09 9.27 0.17
C LEU A 147 34.93 10.58 0.95
N ILE A 148 33.97 10.63 1.89
CA ILE A 148 33.79 11.79 2.77
C ILE A 148 35.06 12.04 3.59
N GLN A 149 35.62 11.00 4.23
CA GLN A 149 36.85 11.10 5.02
C GLN A 149 38.07 11.53 4.20
N GLU A 150 38.20 11.00 2.97
CA GLU A 150 39.29 11.34 2.05
C GLU A 150 39.17 12.78 1.49
N SER A 151 37.94 13.29 1.34
CA SER A 151 37.69 14.59 0.73
C SER A 151 38.05 15.80 1.60
N LYS A 152 38.35 15.61 2.90
CA LYS A 152 38.58 16.69 3.89
C LYS A 152 37.55 17.83 3.80
N LEU A 153 36.27 17.50 3.56
CA LEU A 153 35.14 18.37 3.86
C LEU A 153 34.85 18.36 5.36
#